data_AF-A0A098EA03-F1
#
_entry.id   AF-A0A098EA03-F1
#
_cell.length_a   1.000
_cell.length_b   1.000
_cell.length_c   1.000
_cell.angle_alpha   90.00
_cell.angle_beta   90.00
_cell.angle_gamma   90.00
#
_symmetry.space_group_name_H-M   'P 1'
#
loop_
_entity.id
_entity.type
_entity.pdbx_description
1 polymer ?
#
loop_
_entity_poly.entity_id
_entity_poly.type
_entity_poly.pdbx_seq_one_letter_code
_entity_poly.pdbx_strand_id
1 'polypeptide(L)'
;MRGYENIMNEFYHLSTSKPKFFLYDITSVYFDGNKVKIATNGYSRDMRPDRPQVLLGLVLNEFGLPVHFEVMKGNLKDSSTVKQTIKKIKKRFDIKKGIFIGDRGMIDANNIEAITKEKFGYILALKHREAKDLLEKKEIQTEIFEKRIPATIFVDGKSKKYVLCGSEYRKKSDLNSFNKIIQKGRAALEKVQKMVEKNKIKKYDVVIRRAQKHLTKSGAEKYFDFKYENTKFEIIEKKDEIKKAENLCGFYILETSEIEMDDKDVEVHYKQLQQVERIFRDLKRYLDIRPVFHWKDKRVKTHMFLCLLAQAMLGYTRKCLKQNGWIKGKNTLQKFITEISSIKIGKFVILGKEVFQVQNKNPVKELLKKAFDIVFEFKDDKTMCGLNR
;
A
#
# COMPACT_ATOMS: atom_id res chain seq x y z
N MET A 1 -16.19 1.89 32.53
CA MET A 1 -15.26 2.29 31.44
C MET A 1 -15.79 1.71 30.13
N ARG A 2 -16.21 2.54 29.16
CA ARG A 2 -16.47 2.02 27.80
C ARG A 2 -15.18 1.37 27.30
N GLY A 3 -15.21 0.08 26.96
CA GLY A 3 -14.02 -0.66 26.55
C GLY A 3 -13.43 -0.08 25.26
N TYR A 4 -12.10 -0.16 25.09
CA TYR A 4 -11.38 0.25 23.88
C TYR A 4 -12.05 -0.25 22.58
N GLU A 5 -12.58 -1.47 22.61
CA GLU A 5 -13.29 -2.08 21.48
C GLU A 5 -14.61 -1.37 21.15
N ASN A 6 -15.34 -0.85 22.15
CA ASN A 6 -16.58 -0.12 21.92
C ASN A 6 -16.31 1.22 21.24
N ILE A 7 -15.31 1.98 21.70
CA ILE A 7 -14.92 3.26 21.07
C ILE A 7 -14.49 3.03 19.63
N MET A 8 -13.72 1.98 19.40
CA MET A 8 -13.26 1.60 18.06
C MET A 8 -14.42 1.18 17.15
N ASN A 9 -15.40 0.45 17.67
CA ASN A 9 -16.61 0.10 16.92
C ASN A 9 -17.48 1.33 16.63
N GLU A 10 -17.73 2.21 17.61
CA GLU A 10 -18.42 3.49 17.41
C GLU A 10 -17.76 4.29 16.27
N PHE A 11 -16.42 4.43 16.31
CA PHE A 11 -15.65 5.10 15.27
C PHE A 11 -15.89 4.51 13.86
N TYR A 12 -15.90 3.19 13.71
CA TYR A 12 -16.16 2.58 12.41
C TYR A 12 -17.57 2.87 11.88
N HIS A 13 -18.56 2.88 12.77
CA HIS A 13 -19.96 3.16 12.41
C HIS A 13 -20.23 4.63 12.07
N LEU A 14 -19.37 5.57 12.48
CA LEU A 14 -19.46 6.98 12.06
C LEU A 14 -19.31 7.13 10.53
N SER A 15 -18.60 6.21 9.88
CA SER A 15 -18.34 6.29 8.43
C SER A 15 -19.53 5.83 7.59
N THR A 16 -20.18 4.74 7.99
CA THR A 16 -21.34 4.13 7.33
C THR A 16 -21.87 2.99 8.19
N SER A 17 -23.16 2.70 8.09
CA SER A 17 -23.77 1.52 8.71
C SER A 17 -23.71 0.27 7.82
N LYS A 18 -23.51 0.42 6.50
CA LYS A 18 -23.57 -0.68 5.52
C LYS A 18 -22.51 -0.49 4.41
N PRO A 19 -21.21 -0.66 4.72
CA PRO A 19 -20.15 -0.57 3.72
C PRO A 19 -20.30 -1.67 2.66
N LYS A 20 -20.01 -1.34 1.39
CA LYS A 20 -20.12 -2.29 0.27
C LYS A 20 -18.77 -2.83 -0.18
N PHE A 21 -17.76 -1.96 -0.19
CA PHE A 21 -16.41 -2.30 -0.64
C PHE A 21 -15.45 -2.37 0.56
N PHE A 22 -14.53 -3.32 0.53
CA PHE A 22 -13.58 -3.57 1.62
C PHE A 22 -12.16 -3.60 1.07
N LEU A 23 -11.53 -2.43 1.02
CA LEU A 23 -10.15 -2.24 0.59
C LEU A 23 -9.21 -2.67 1.72
N TYR A 24 -8.57 -3.83 1.60
CA TYR A 24 -7.71 -4.39 2.64
C TYR A 24 -6.26 -4.44 2.21
N ASP A 25 -5.39 -3.90 3.07
CA ASP A 25 -3.94 -4.05 2.94
C ASP A 25 -3.30 -4.17 4.33
N ILE A 26 -2.06 -4.66 4.36
CA ILE A 26 -1.28 -4.90 5.57
C ILE A 26 0.09 -4.23 5.43
N THR A 27 0.48 -3.50 6.47
CA THR A 27 1.84 -2.98 6.59
C THR A 27 2.56 -3.53 7.81
N SER A 28 3.89 -3.41 7.85
CA SER A 28 4.68 -3.64 9.07
C SER A 28 4.86 -2.35 9.85
N VAL A 29 5.05 -2.48 11.17
CA VAL A 29 5.62 -1.45 12.03
C VAL A 29 6.69 -2.13 12.91
N TYR A 30 7.95 -1.75 12.73
CA TYR A 30 9.07 -2.30 13.50
C TYR A 30 9.23 -1.63 14.88
N PHE A 31 9.95 -2.30 15.76
CA PHE A 31 10.28 -1.87 17.11
C PHE A 31 11.79 -1.91 17.33
N ASP A 32 12.30 -0.95 18.11
CA ASP A 32 13.68 -1.00 18.56
C ASP A 32 13.85 -1.90 19.81
N GLY A 33 12.79 -2.06 20.61
CA GLY A 33 12.75 -2.94 21.78
C GLY A 33 12.11 -4.31 21.52
N ASN A 34 12.25 -5.23 22.47
CA ASN A 34 11.83 -6.65 22.34
C ASN A 34 10.79 -7.11 23.39
N LYS A 35 10.21 -6.20 24.17
CA LYS A 35 9.29 -6.53 25.28
C LYS A 35 7.85 -6.84 24.85
N VAL A 36 7.44 -6.39 23.67
CA VAL A 36 6.08 -6.56 23.14
C VAL A 36 5.92 -8.01 22.63
N LYS A 37 4.94 -8.75 23.15
CA LYS A 37 4.82 -10.19 22.90
C LYS A 37 4.41 -10.51 21.47
N ILE A 38 3.59 -9.65 20.86
CA ILE A 38 3.19 -9.79 19.46
C ILE A 38 4.23 -9.29 18.47
N ALA A 39 5.28 -8.59 18.94
CA ALA A 39 6.34 -8.11 18.08
C ALA A 39 7.33 -9.24 17.78
N THR A 40 7.37 -9.70 16.53
CA THR A 40 8.19 -10.84 16.09
C THR A 40 8.87 -10.53 14.77
N ASN A 41 10.03 -11.13 14.51
CA ASN A 41 10.72 -10.98 13.23
C ASN A 41 9.89 -11.64 12.10
N GLY A 42 9.84 -11.00 10.95
CA GLY A 42 9.12 -11.47 9.78
C GLY A 42 9.54 -10.69 8.53
N TYR A 43 8.76 -10.80 7.45
CA TYR A 43 9.00 -10.01 6.25
C TYR A 43 8.72 -8.53 6.53
N SER A 44 9.78 -7.71 6.56
CA SER A 44 9.69 -6.29 6.90
C SER A 44 9.44 -5.41 5.68
N ARG A 45 8.27 -4.77 5.63
CA ARG A 45 7.94 -3.75 4.61
C ARG A 45 8.64 -2.42 4.85
N ASP A 46 9.21 -2.23 6.03
CA ASP A 46 10.05 -1.07 6.38
C ASP A 46 11.54 -1.27 6.06
N MET A 47 11.91 -2.37 5.39
CA MET A 47 13.31 -2.72 5.10
C MET A 47 14.21 -2.85 6.35
N ARG A 48 13.64 -3.30 7.48
CA ARG A 48 14.31 -3.57 8.76
C ARG A 48 14.11 -5.03 9.21
N PRO A 49 14.62 -6.02 8.44
CA PRO A 49 14.51 -7.43 8.82
C PRO A 49 15.28 -7.76 10.11
N ASP A 50 16.18 -6.86 10.54
CA ASP A 50 16.92 -6.93 11.80
C ASP A 50 16.08 -6.63 13.05
N ARG A 51 14.83 -6.18 12.88
CA ARG A 51 13.98 -5.72 13.99
C ARG A 51 12.70 -6.52 14.13
N PRO A 52 12.22 -6.74 15.38
CA PRO A 52 10.90 -7.28 15.60
C PRO A 52 9.84 -6.28 15.11
N GLN A 53 8.72 -6.79 14.64
CA GLN A 53 7.65 -5.98 14.08
C GLN A 53 6.28 -6.49 14.49
N VAL A 54 5.27 -5.64 14.37
CA VAL A 54 3.87 -6.07 14.30
C VAL A 54 3.33 -5.82 12.90
N LEU A 55 2.29 -6.57 12.54
CA LEU A 55 1.54 -6.30 11.33
C LEU A 55 0.33 -5.42 11.65
N LEU A 56 0.06 -4.47 10.77
CA LEU A 56 -1.06 -3.56 10.84
C LEU A 56 -1.98 -3.81 9.66
N GLY A 57 -3.12 -4.47 9.91
CA GLY A 57 -4.18 -4.65 8.92
C GLY A 57 -5.16 -3.49 8.97
N LEU A 58 -5.50 -2.92 7.82
CA LEU A 58 -6.44 -1.81 7.70
C LEU A 58 -7.44 -2.09 6.59
N VAL A 59 -8.74 -1.93 6.89
CA VAL A 59 -9.80 -2.01 5.90
C VAL A 59 -10.48 -0.67 5.76
N LEU A 60 -10.58 -0.18 4.53
CA LEU A 60 -11.33 1.02 4.17
C LEU A 60 -12.61 0.65 3.42
N ASN A 61 -13.63 1.49 3.57
CA ASN A 61 -14.83 1.45 2.75
C ASN A 61 -14.64 2.20 1.42
N GLU A 62 -15.69 2.24 0.60
CA GLU A 62 -15.75 2.98 -0.68
C GLU A 62 -15.48 4.49 -0.55
N PHE A 63 -15.69 5.07 0.63
CA PHE A 63 -15.43 6.49 0.92
C PHE A 63 -13.98 6.74 1.37
N GLY A 64 -13.15 5.69 1.44
CA GLY A 64 -11.77 5.76 1.91
C GLY A 64 -11.65 5.93 3.44
N LEU A 65 -12.70 5.59 4.19
CA LEU A 65 -12.74 5.69 5.65
C LEU A 65 -12.48 4.33 6.32
N PRO A 66 -11.76 4.29 7.45
CA PRO A 66 -11.51 3.04 8.18
C PRO A 66 -12.79 2.39 8.70
N VAL A 67 -12.97 1.10 8.41
CA VAL A 67 -14.06 0.25 8.92
C VAL A 67 -13.55 -0.97 9.70
N HIS A 68 -12.26 -1.24 9.62
CA HIS A 68 -11.58 -2.20 10.48
C HIS A 68 -10.10 -1.88 10.59
N PHE A 69 -9.54 -2.14 11.77
CA PHE A 69 -8.12 -2.04 12.05
C PHE A 69 -7.72 -3.14 13.02
N GLU A 70 -6.57 -3.77 12.74
CA GLU A 70 -6.06 -4.85 13.58
C GLU A 70 -4.53 -4.83 13.66
N VAL A 71 -4.03 -4.97 14.89
CA VAL A 71 -2.60 -5.19 15.17
C VAL A 71 -2.38 -6.67 15.45
N MET A 72 -1.54 -7.30 14.64
CA MET A 72 -1.30 -8.74 14.61
C MET A 72 0.18 -9.06 14.83
N LYS A 73 0.50 -10.35 15.00
CA LYS A 73 1.90 -10.81 15.12
C LYS A 73 2.70 -10.50 13.86
N GLY A 74 3.96 -10.11 14.03
CA GLY A 74 4.86 -9.66 12.96
C GLY A 74 5.25 -10.69 11.89
N ASN A 75 5.00 -11.97 12.15
CA ASN A 75 5.42 -13.09 11.31
C ASN A 75 4.26 -13.79 10.57
N LEU A 76 3.05 -13.24 10.61
CA LEU A 76 1.93 -13.82 9.87
C LEU A 76 2.11 -13.59 8.36
N LYS A 77 1.60 -14.52 7.57
CA LYS A 77 1.46 -14.35 6.12
C LYS A 77 0.21 -13.52 5.84
N ASP A 78 0.27 -12.58 4.92
CA ASP A 78 -0.87 -11.73 4.55
C ASP A 78 -2.10 -12.55 4.20
N SER A 79 -1.92 -13.63 3.43
CA SER A 79 -3.03 -14.45 3.00
C SER A 79 -3.77 -15.12 4.17
N SER A 80 -3.10 -15.35 5.31
CA SER A 80 -3.73 -15.97 6.49
C SER A 80 -4.69 -15.06 7.27
N THR A 81 -4.72 -13.76 6.99
CA THR A 81 -5.49 -12.77 7.77
C THR A 81 -6.87 -12.47 7.16
N VAL A 82 -7.08 -12.77 5.88
CA VAL A 82 -8.27 -12.40 5.10
C VAL A 82 -9.55 -12.97 5.72
N LYS A 83 -9.58 -14.29 5.97
CA LYS A 83 -10.75 -14.98 6.52
C LYS A 83 -11.24 -14.40 7.85
N GLN A 84 -10.31 -14.09 8.76
CA GLN A 84 -10.68 -13.53 10.07
C GLN A 84 -11.17 -12.08 9.94
N THR A 85 -10.54 -11.31 9.06
CA THR A 85 -10.90 -9.91 8.77
C THR A 85 -12.34 -9.82 8.23
N ILE A 86 -12.69 -10.64 7.24
CA ILE A 86 -14.05 -10.67 6.66
C ILE A 86 -15.09 -11.03 7.70
N LYS A 87 -14.84 -12.08 8.51
CA LYS A 87 -15.76 -12.49 9.58
C LYS A 87 -16.02 -11.36 10.59
N LYS A 88 -14.97 -10.63 10.99
CA LYS A 88 -15.08 -9.50 11.93
C LYS A 88 -15.90 -8.37 11.34
N ILE A 89 -15.66 -8.01 10.08
CA ILE A 89 -16.41 -6.95 9.39
C ILE A 89 -17.87 -7.32 9.22
N LYS A 90 -18.13 -8.54 8.74
CA LYS A 90 -19.47 -9.08 8.57
C LYS A 90 -20.28 -9.02 9.85
N LYS A 91 -19.69 -9.48 10.96
CA LYS A 91 -20.31 -9.41 12.30
C LYS A 91 -20.51 -7.97 12.76
N ARG A 92 -19.53 -7.09 12.53
CA ARG A 92 -19.58 -5.69 13.00
C ARG A 92 -20.70 -4.88 12.35
N PHE A 93 -20.87 -5.02 11.03
CA PHE A 93 -21.86 -4.23 10.27
C PHE A 93 -23.16 -4.99 9.99
N ASP A 94 -23.30 -6.22 10.47
CA ASP A 94 -24.43 -7.11 10.20
C ASP A 94 -24.79 -7.19 8.71
N ILE A 95 -23.76 -7.32 7.86
CA ILE A 95 -23.91 -7.36 6.41
C ILE A 95 -23.92 -8.80 5.88
N LYS A 96 -24.73 -9.05 4.86
CA LYS A 96 -24.85 -10.37 4.22
C LYS A 96 -23.97 -10.52 2.97
N LYS A 97 -23.60 -9.41 2.35
CA LYS A 97 -22.85 -9.32 1.10
C LYS A 97 -21.90 -8.12 1.15
N GLY A 98 -20.85 -8.16 0.35
CA GLY A 98 -19.83 -7.13 0.22
C GLY A 98 -18.76 -7.55 -0.78
N ILE A 99 -17.92 -6.64 -1.23
CA ILE A 99 -16.85 -6.91 -2.20
C ILE A 99 -15.50 -6.66 -1.53
N PHE A 100 -14.72 -7.74 -1.37
CA PHE A 100 -13.37 -7.69 -0.83
C PHE A 100 -12.36 -7.32 -1.92
N ILE A 101 -11.52 -6.33 -1.65
CA ILE A 101 -10.49 -5.88 -2.58
C ILE A 101 -9.16 -5.91 -1.83
N GLY A 102 -8.17 -6.60 -2.39
CA GLY A 102 -6.88 -6.80 -1.71
C GLY A 102 -5.71 -6.89 -2.69
N ASP A 103 -4.50 -6.81 -2.14
CA ASP A 103 -3.27 -6.96 -2.92
C ASP A 103 -3.18 -8.36 -3.56
N ARG A 104 -2.49 -8.44 -4.69
CA ARG A 104 -2.00 -9.67 -5.32
C ARG A 104 -1.36 -10.65 -4.33
N GLY A 105 -0.72 -10.19 -3.26
CA GLY A 105 -0.16 -11.07 -2.21
C GLY A 105 -1.21 -11.90 -1.46
N MET A 106 -2.47 -11.47 -1.48
CA MET A 106 -3.59 -12.09 -0.77
C MET A 106 -4.36 -13.09 -1.64
N ILE A 107 -4.06 -13.19 -2.94
CA ILE A 107 -4.68 -14.17 -3.83
C ILE A 107 -4.14 -15.57 -3.53
N ASP A 108 -4.96 -16.38 -2.89
CA ASP A 108 -4.81 -17.83 -2.80
C ASP A 108 -6.19 -18.51 -2.87
N ALA A 109 -6.22 -19.78 -3.28
CA ALA A 109 -7.47 -20.52 -3.46
C ALA A 109 -8.28 -20.60 -2.15
N ASN A 110 -7.59 -20.75 -1.02
CA ASN A 110 -8.21 -20.83 0.30
C ASN A 110 -8.92 -19.52 0.69
N ASN A 111 -8.37 -18.37 0.28
CA ASN A 111 -8.95 -17.07 0.51
C ASN A 111 -10.14 -16.81 -0.39
N ILE A 112 -10.07 -17.17 -1.67
CA ILE A 112 -11.21 -17.09 -2.59
C ILE A 112 -12.36 -17.95 -2.04
N GLU A 113 -12.07 -19.18 -1.60
CA GLU A 113 -13.06 -20.05 -0.97
C GLU A 113 -13.62 -19.41 0.32
N ALA A 114 -12.76 -18.86 1.18
CA ALA A 114 -13.18 -18.22 2.43
C ALA A 114 -14.07 -16.98 2.18
N ILE A 115 -13.75 -16.15 1.19
CA ILE A 115 -14.54 -14.99 0.78
C ILE A 115 -15.91 -15.46 0.28
N THR A 116 -15.91 -16.43 -0.65
CA THR A 116 -17.12 -16.96 -1.28
C THR A 116 -18.04 -17.65 -0.26
N LYS A 117 -17.47 -18.42 0.68
CA LYS A 117 -18.21 -19.07 1.78
C LYS A 117 -18.92 -18.06 2.67
N GLU A 118 -18.34 -16.88 2.86
CA GLU A 118 -18.98 -15.80 3.60
C GLU A 118 -20.01 -15.01 2.77
N LYS A 119 -20.23 -15.39 1.50
CA LYS A 119 -21.11 -14.74 0.51
C LYS A 119 -20.64 -13.34 0.10
N PHE A 120 -19.34 -13.08 0.21
CA PHE A 120 -18.71 -11.88 -0.30
C PHE A 120 -18.22 -12.11 -1.73
N GLY A 121 -18.26 -11.06 -2.54
CA GLY A 121 -17.53 -10.99 -3.79
C GLY A 121 -16.09 -10.53 -3.58
N TYR A 122 -15.28 -10.55 -4.63
CA TYR A 122 -13.90 -10.08 -4.58
C TYR A 122 -13.42 -9.45 -5.88
N ILE A 123 -12.40 -8.60 -5.77
CA ILE A 123 -11.56 -8.13 -6.87
C ILE A 123 -10.10 -8.26 -6.43
N LEU A 124 -9.33 -9.13 -7.10
CA LEU A 124 -7.93 -9.42 -6.77
C LEU A 124 -7.08 -9.43 -8.04
N ALA A 125 -5.79 -9.07 -7.94
CA ALA A 125 -4.89 -9.22 -9.08
C ALA A 125 -4.21 -10.60 -9.08
N LEU A 126 -4.17 -11.24 -10.25
CA LEU A 126 -3.43 -12.49 -10.44
C LEU A 126 -1.93 -12.29 -10.18
N LYS A 127 -1.26 -13.32 -9.67
CA LYS A 127 0.21 -13.36 -9.65
C LYS A 127 0.75 -13.43 -11.08
N HIS A 128 1.98 -12.98 -11.29
CA HIS A 128 2.57 -12.95 -12.62
C HIS A 128 2.57 -14.34 -13.29
N ARG A 129 2.83 -15.41 -12.52
CA ARG A 129 2.79 -16.79 -13.04
C ARG A 129 1.38 -17.19 -13.46
N GLU A 130 0.39 -16.95 -12.60
CA GLU A 130 -1.02 -17.27 -12.88
C GLU A 130 -1.56 -16.50 -14.08
N ALA A 131 -1.20 -15.21 -14.18
CA ALA A 131 -1.55 -14.38 -15.34
C ALA A 131 -0.94 -14.94 -16.63
N LYS A 132 0.34 -15.33 -16.60
CA LYS A 132 1.01 -15.95 -17.75
C LYS A 132 0.34 -17.27 -18.14
N ASP A 133 0.14 -18.16 -17.17
CA ASP A 133 -0.48 -19.46 -17.40
C ASP A 133 -1.90 -19.32 -17.97
N LEU A 134 -2.66 -18.30 -17.52
CA LEU A 134 -3.98 -18.00 -18.06
C LEU A 134 -3.91 -17.57 -19.53
N LEU A 135 -3.01 -16.63 -19.86
CA LEU A 135 -2.83 -16.13 -21.23
C LEU A 135 -2.42 -17.25 -22.19
N GLU A 136 -1.48 -18.12 -21.78
CA GLU A 136 -1.04 -19.26 -22.58
C GLU A 136 -2.15 -20.31 -22.76
N LYS A 137 -2.81 -20.73 -21.67
CA LYS A 137 -3.85 -21.78 -21.72
C LYS A 137 -5.12 -21.36 -22.46
N LYS A 138 -5.39 -20.06 -22.54
CA LYS A 138 -6.57 -19.50 -23.21
C LYS A 138 -6.23 -18.89 -24.56
N GLU A 139 -4.99 -19.03 -25.02
CA GLU A 139 -4.51 -18.55 -26.33
C GLU A 139 -4.83 -17.05 -26.54
N ILE A 140 -4.70 -16.25 -25.49
CA ILE A 140 -5.06 -14.83 -25.52
C ILE A 140 -3.93 -14.05 -26.19
N GLN A 141 -4.25 -13.46 -27.34
CA GLN A 141 -3.33 -12.65 -28.15
C GLN A 141 -2.92 -11.35 -27.44
N THR A 142 -1.61 -11.09 -27.39
CA THR A 142 -1.04 -9.92 -26.70
C THR A 142 -1.30 -8.59 -27.41
N GLU A 143 -1.66 -8.63 -28.70
CA GLU A 143 -2.02 -7.47 -29.52
C GLU A 143 -3.26 -6.74 -28.99
N ILE A 144 -4.13 -7.44 -28.24
CA ILE A 144 -5.32 -6.88 -27.58
C ILE A 144 -4.91 -5.82 -26.54
N PHE A 145 -3.69 -5.91 -26.00
CA PHE A 145 -3.26 -5.16 -24.83
C PHE A 145 -3.04 -3.68 -25.15
N GLU A 146 -2.78 -3.33 -26.41
CA GLU A 146 -2.45 -1.95 -26.82
C GLU A 146 -3.68 -1.09 -27.15
N LYS A 147 -4.84 -1.70 -27.46
CA LYS A 147 -5.96 -0.97 -28.09
C LYS A 147 -7.25 -0.93 -27.27
N ARG A 148 -7.45 -1.82 -26.30
CA ARG A 148 -8.73 -1.95 -25.56
C ARG A 148 -8.51 -2.41 -24.13
N ILE A 149 -8.05 -1.52 -23.25
CA ILE A 149 -7.95 -1.78 -21.81
C ILE A 149 -8.64 -0.66 -20.99
N PRO A 150 -9.30 -0.97 -19.86
CA PRO A 150 -9.52 -2.32 -19.33
C PRO A 150 -10.52 -3.13 -20.16
N ALA A 151 -10.33 -4.44 -20.25
CA ALA A 151 -11.23 -5.34 -20.98
C ALA A 151 -11.23 -6.75 -20.39
N THR A 152 -12.42 -7.36 -20.33
CA THR A 152 -12.60 -8.77 -20.00
C THR A 152 -12.00 -9.63 -21.10
N ILE A 153 -11.02 -10.45 -20.72
CA ILE A 153 -10.31 -11.36 -21.64
C ILE A 153 -10.78 -12.81 -21.50
N PHE A 154 -11.40 -13.16 -20.38
CA PHE A 154 -11.92 -14.50 -20.12
C PHE A 154 -13.00 -14.46 -19.04
N VAL A 155 -14.03 -15.30 -19.19
CA VAL A 155 -15.10 -15.50 -18.22
C VAL A 155 -15.19 -16.98 -17.90
N ASP A 156 -15.07 -17.35 -16.62
CA ASP A 156 -15.07 -18.73 -16.13
C ASP A 156 -16.47 -19.11 -15.64
N GLY A 157 -17.29 -19.55 -16.59
CA GLY A 157 -18.70 -19.86 -16.38
C GLY A 157 -19.48 -18.64 -15.86
N LYS A 158 -20.32 -18.84 -14.84
CA LYS A 158 -21.05 -17.75 -14.15
C LYS A 158 -20.44 -17.37 -12.80
N SER A 159 -19.17 -17.74 -12.57
CA SER A 159 -18.56 -17.64 -11.24
C SER A 159 -17.59 -16.49 -11.09
N LYS A 160 -16.80 -16.21 -12.13
CA LYS A 160 -15.79 -15.15 -12.12
C LYS A 160 -15.37 -14.74 -13.53
N LYS A 161 -14.81 -13.54 -13.65
CA LYS A 161 -14.21 -13.03 -14.88
C LYS A 161 -12.80 -12.48 -14.65
N TYR A 162 -12.05 -12.36 -15.74
CA TYR A 162 -10.68 -11.88 -15.77
C TYR A 162 -10.59 -10.64 -16.65
N VAL A 163 -10.21 -9.52 -16.03
CA VAL A 163 -10.12 -8.22 -16.69
C VAL A 163 -8.65 -7.87 -16.87
N LEU A 164 -8.22 -7.71 -18.10
CA LEU A 164 -6.91 -7.16 -18.43
C LEU A 164 -6.94 -5.65 -18.20
N CYS A 165 -5.94 -5.17 -17.47
CA CYS A 165 -5.76 -3.76 -17.16
C CYS A 165 -4.31 -3.36 -17.44
N GLY A 166 -4.09 -2.06 -17.62
CA GLY A 166 -2.75 -1.54 -17.83
C GLY A 166 -2.69 -0.02 -17.77
N SER A 167 -1.47 0.51 -17.61
CA SER A 167 -1.24 1.96 -17.66
C SER A 167 0.20 2.28 -17.99
N GLU A 168 0.42 3.44 -18.62
CA GLU A 168 1.77 3.94 -18.93
C GLU A 168 2.63 4.14 -17.67
N TYR A 169 2.02 4.62 -16.59
CA TYR A 169 2.71 4.76 -15.31
C TYR A 169 3.24 3.39 -14.82
N ARG A 170 2.40 2.35 -14.91
CA ARG A 170 2.79 0.99 -14.52
C ARG A 170 3.85 0.44 -15.44
N LYS A 171 3.73 0.64 -16.76
CA LYS A 171 4.71 0.22 -17.77
C LYS A 171 6.10 0.75 -17.44
N LYS A 172 6.23 2.05 -17.17
CA LYS A 172 7.50 2.67 -16.77
C LYS A 172 8.07 2.06 -15.48
N SER A 173 7.23 1.84 -14.46
CA SER A 173 7.65 1.25 -13.19
C SER A 173 8.12 -0.20 -13.33
N ASP A 174 7.36 -1.01 -14.08
CA ASP A 174 7.65 -2.42 -14.31
C ASP A 174 8.91 -2.57 -15.17
N LEU A 175 9.07 -1.76 -16.24
CA LEU A 175 10.29 -1.71 -17.06
C LEU A 175 11.52 -1.37 -16.23
N ASN A 176 11.43 -0.38 -15.33
CA ASN A 176 12.55 -0.06 -14.43
C ASN A 176 12.96 -1.23 -13.53
N SER A 177 11.98 -2.01 -13.05
CA SER A 177 12.23 -3.18 -12.22
C SER A 177 12.79 -4.34 -13.03
N PHE A 178 12.24 -4.56 -14.22
CA PHE A 178 12.68 -5.56 -15.19
C PHE A 178 14.11 -5.31 -15.65
N ASN A 179 14.45 -4.08 -16.04
CA ASN A 179 15.80 -3.69 -16.47
C ASN A 179 16.84 -3.93 -15.36
N LYS A 180 16.48 -3.73 -14.09
CA LYS A 180 17.36 -4.09 -12.95
C LYS A 180 17.59 -5.59 -12.86
N ILE A 181 16.60 -6.44 -13.15
CA ILE A 181 16.76 -7.90 -13.19
C ILE A 181 17.69 -8.29 -14.33
N ILE A 182 17.47 -7.75 -15.53
CA ILE A 182 18.32 -8.02 -16.70
C ILE A 182 19.78 -7.60 -16.43
N GLN A 183 19.99 -6.40 -15.90
CA GLN A 183 21.31 -5.91 -15.54
C GLN A 183 21.99 -6.79 -14.48
N LYS A 184 21.26 -7.21 -13.43
CA LYS A 184 21.78 -8.13 -12.41
C LYS A 184 22.12 -9.50 -12.99
N GLY A 185 21.30 -10.02 -13.90
CA GLY A 185 21.51 -11.29 -14.59
C GLY A 185 22.80 -11.28 -15.40
N ARG A 186 22.94 -10.29 -16.29
CA ARG A 186 24.15 -10.08 -17.09
C ARG A 186 25.38 -9.94 -16.20
N ALA A 187 25.35 -9.03 -15.23
CA ALA A 187 26.48 -8.79 -14.34
C ALA A 187 26.84 -10.02 -13.48
N ALA A 188 25.88 -10.90 -13.18
CA ALA A 188 26.12 -12.14 -12.45
C ALA A 188 26.90 -13.16 -13.29
N LEU A 189 26.57 -13.29 -14.58
CA LEU A 189 27.27 -14.19 -15.50
C LEU A 189 28.63 -13.62 -15.96
N GLU A 190 28.72 -12.32 -16.20
CA GLU A 190 30.00 -11.63 -16.50
C GLU A 190 31.03 -11.81 -15.38
N LYS A 191 30.58 -11.88 -14.12
CA LYS A 191 31.47 -12.20 -12.99
C LYS A 191 32.08 -13.60 -13.12
N VAL A 192 31.30 -14.58 -13.57
CA VAL A 192 31.79 -15.95 -13.78
C VAL A 192 32.69 -16.00 -15.00
N GLN A 193 32.31 -15.33 -16.09
CA GLN A 193 33.14 -15.18 -17.28
C GLN A 193 34.54 -14.63 -16.94
N LYS A 194 34.62 -13.53 -16.18
CA LYS A 194 35.89 -12.95 -15.71
C LYS A 194 36.70 -13.91 -14.82
N MET A 195 36.07 -14.80 -14.06
CA MET A 195 36.78 -15.81 -13.27
C MET A 195 37.38 -16.91 -14.15
N VAL A 196 36.67 -17.31 -15.20
CA VAL A 196 37.14 -18.26 -16.21
C VAL A 196 38.32 -17.67 -17.00
N GLU A 197 38.17 -16.44 -17.52
CA GLU A 197 39.22 -15.72 -18.27
C GLU A 197 40.50 -15.53 -17.45
N LYS A 198 40.36 -15.23 -16.16
CA LYS A 198 41.49 -15.11 -15.21
C LYS A 198 42.02 -16.47 -14.72
N ASN A 199 41.60 -17.58 -15.31
CA ASN A 199 42.01 -18.93 -14.94
C ASN A 199 41.76 -19.29 -13.45
N LYS A 200 40.86 -18.60 -12.75
CA LYS A 200 40.54 -18.85 -11.33
C LYS A 200 39.67 -20.09 -11.13
N ILE A 201 38.88 -20.45 -12.13
CA ILE A 201 38.02 -21.64 -12.16
C ILE A 201 38.12 -22.28 -13.55
N LYS A 202 38.25 -23.61 -13.60
CA LYS A 202 38.47 -24.37 -14.85
C LYS A 202 37.69 -25.69 -14.93
N LYS A 203 37.46 -26.35 -13.80
CA LYS A 203 36.69 -27.60 -13.76
C LYS A 203 35.25 -27.31 -14.19
N TYR A 204 34.76 -28.05 -15.19
CA TYR A 204 33.42 -27.89 -15.76
C TYR A 204 32.34 -27.76 -14.67
N ASP A 205 32.26 -28.73 -13.76
CA ASP A 205 31.26 -28.74 -12.68
C ASP A 205 31.30 -27.51 -11.77
N VAL A 206 32.50 -26.96 -11.54
CA VAL A 206 32.69 -25.78 -10.69
C VAL A 206 32.16 -24.54 -11.40
N VAL A 207 32.43 -24.42 -12.71
CA VAL A 207 31.95 -23.29 -13.53
C VAL A 207 30.43 -23.33 -13.64
N ILE A 208 29.86 -24.47 -14.03
CA ILE A 208 28.41 -24.64 -14.20
C ILE A 208 27.65 -24.34 -12.90
N ARG A 209 28.05 -24.98 -11.78
CA ARG A 209 27.40 -24.79 -10.47
C ARG A 209 27.47 -23.34 -10.01
N ARG A 210 28.60 -22.67 -10.27
CA ARG A 210 28.79 -21.28 -9.85
C ARG A 210 27.97 -20.32 -10.72
N ALA A 211 27.94 -20.53 -12.03
CA ALA A 211 27.08 -19.79 -12.96
C ALA A 211 25.60 -19.94 -12.62
N GLN A 212 25.11 -21.17 -12.43
CA GLN A 212 23.76 -21.46 -11.94
C GLN A 212 23.48 -20.71 -10.63
N LYS A 213 24.31 -20.87 -9.60
CA LYS A 213 24.12 -20.20 -8.31
C LYS A 213 24.03 -18.67 -8.44
N HIS A 214 24.90 -18.06 -9.26
CA HIS A 214 24.90 -16.62 -9.49
C HIS A 214 23.65 -16.16 -10.26
N LEU A 215 23.19 -16.95 -11.23
CA LEU A 215 22.01 -16.68 -12.02
C LEU A 215 20.70 -16.86 -11.22
N THR A 216 20.58 -17.92 -10.42
CA THR A 216 19.47 -18.10 -9.48
C THR A 216 19.40 -16.95 -8.48
N LYS A 217 20.54 -16.52 -7.93
CA LYS A 217 20.59 -15.39 -6.98
C LYS A 217 20.21 -14.05 -7.62
N SER A 218 20.42 -13.87 -8.93
CA SER A 218 20.01 -12.67 -9.63
C SER A 218 18.52 -12.66 -10.00
N GLY A 219 17.88 -13.84 -10.00
CA GLY A 219 16.48 -14.02 -10.41
C GLY A 219 16.25 -13.96 -11.91
N ALA A 220 17.31 -14.08 -12.72
CA ALA A 220 17.27 -13.87 -14.17
C ALA A 220 17.36 -15.17 -15.00
N GLU A 221 17.14 -16.34 -14.39
CA GLU A 221 17.23 -17.67 -15.03
C GLU A 221 16.34 -17.82 -16.27
N LYS A 222 15.22 -17.11 -16.28
CA LYS A 222 14.29 -17.10 -17.42
C LYS A 222 14.85 -16.36 -18.65
N TYR A 223 15.75 -15.40 -18.43
CA TYR A 223 16.20 -14.46 -19.46
C TYR A 223 17.60 -14.75 -19.97
N PHE A 224 18.38 -15.51 -19.21
CA PHE A 224 19.75 -15.88 -19.56
C PHE A 224 19.95 -17.38 -19.51
N ASP A 225 20.90 -17.84 -20.31
CA ASP A 225 21.55 -19.12 -20.22
C ASP A 225 23.07 -18.91 -20.31
N PHE A 226 23.83 -20.00 -20.23
CA PHE A 226 25.26 -19.95 -20.45
C PHE A 226 25.79 -21.28 -20.98
N LYS A 227 26.93 -21.23 -21.68
CA LYS A 227 27.69 -22.40 -22.12
C LYS A 227 29.12 -22.31 -21.64
N TYR A 228 29.72 -23.47 -21.38
CA TYR A 228 31.11 -23.58 -21.03
C TYR A 228 31.76 -24.75 -21.77
N GLU A 229 32.55 -24.44 -22.79
CA GLU A 229 33.19 -25.40 -23.68
C GLU A 229 34.60 -24.90 -24.02
N ASN A 230 35.58 -25.81 -24.16
CA ASN A 230 36.96 -25.46 -24.53
C ASN A 230 37.56 -24.30 -23.72
N THR A 231 37.31 -24.28 -22.41
CA THR A 231 37.72 -23.21 -21.47
C THR A 231 37.13 -21.83 -21.75
N LYS A 232 36.17 -21.71 -22.67
CA LYS A 232 35.46 -20.48 -23.00
C LYS A 232 34.08 -20.48 -22.34
N PHE A 233 33.76 -19.39 -21.65
CA PHE A 233 32.44 -19.17 -21.07
C PHE A 233 31.65 -18.20 -21.94
N GLU A 234 30.47 -18.62 -22.37
CA GLU A 234 29.57 -17.84 -23.22
C GLU A 234 28.27 -17.53 -22.49
N ILE A 235 27.83 -16.28 -22.56
CA ILE A 235 26.56 -15.81 -22.00
C ILE A 235 25.52 -15.85 -23.12
N ILE A 236 24.39 -16.52 -22.89
CA ILE A 236 23.30 -16.62 -23.84
C ILE A 236 22.13 -15.77 -23.35
N GLU A 237 21.66 -14.85 -24.18
CA GLU A 237 20.46 -14.06 -23.91
C GLU A 237 19.26 -14.68 -24.61
N LYS A 238 18.22 -15.02 -23.84
CA LYS A 238 16.95 -15.53 -24.36
C LYS A 238 16.12 -14.37 -24.88
N LYS A 239 16.53 -13.79 -26.03
CA LYS A 239 15.96 -12.56 -26.61
C LYS A 239 14.44 -12.59 -26.73
N ASP A 240 13.86 -13.71 -27.13
CA ASP A 240 12.41 -13.85 -27.27
C ASP A 240 11.70 -13.76 -25.91
N GLU A 241 12.24 -14.40 -24.86
CA GLU A 241 11.67 -14.33 -23.52
C GLU A 241 11.83 -12.93 -22.89
N ILE A 242 12.93 -12.23 -23.21
CA ILE A 242 13.14 -10.84 -22.81
C ILE A 242 12.10 -9.95 -23.48
N LYS A 243 11.94 -10.03 -24.81
CA LYS A 243 10.98 -9.23 -25.56
C LYS A 243 9.53 -9.50 -25.13
N LYS A 244 9.17 -10.77 -24.91
CA LYS A 244 7.85 -11.13 -24.36
C LYS A 244 7.63 -10.50 -22.98
N ALA A 245 8.59 -10.59 -22.06
CA ALA A 245 8.45 -10.00 -20.74
C ALA A 245 8.40 -8.46 -20.77
N GLU A 246 9.16 -7.83 -21.65
CA GLU A 246 9.13 -6.39 -21.88
C GLU A 246 7.78 -5.91 -22.39
N ASN A 247 7.19 -6.62 -23.37
CA ASN A 247 5.86 -6.33 -23.90
C ASN A 247 4.74 -6.49 -22.84
N LEU A 248 4.94 -7.37 -21.85
CA LEU A 248 4.00 -7.57 -20.75
C LEU A 248 4.13 -6.51 -19.64
N CYS A 249 5.18 -5.69 -19.64
CA CYS A 249 5.35 -4.66 -18.63
C CYS A 249 4.22 -3.63 -18.69
N GLY A 250 3.64 -3.31 -17.53
CA GLY A 250 2.52 -2.38 -17.42
C GLY A 250 1.15 -3.03 -17.44
N PHE A 251 1.06 -4.32 -17.79
CA PHE A 251 -0.18 -5.08 -17.77
C PHE A 251 -0.34 -5.90 -16.50
N TYR A 252 -1.59 -6.06 -16.09
CA TYR A 252 -1.99 -6.93 -14.99
C TYR A 252 -3.40 -7.44 -15.23
N ILE A 253 -3.71 -8.62 -14.69
CA ILE A 253 -5.02 -9.24 -14.83
C ILE A 253 -5.70 -9.23 -13.47
N LEU A 254 -6.92 -8.72 -13.42
CA LEU A 254 -7.80 -8.76 -12.26
C LEU A 254 -8.75 -9.94 -12.37
N GLU A 255 -8.80 -10.79 -11.35
CA GLU A 255 -9.83 -11.80 -11.15
C GLU A 255 -10.92 -11.21 -10.26
N THR A 256 -12.18 -11.31 -10.68
CA THR A 256 -13.34 -10.82 -9.92
C THR A 256 -14.53 -11.78 -10.00
N SER A 257 -15.25 -11.92 -8.89
CA SER A 257 -16.56 -12.61 -8.87
C SER A 257 -17.70 -11.76 -9.44
N GLU A 258 -17.49 -10.45 -9.56
CA GLU A 258 -18.51 -9.50 -10.01
C GLU A 258 -18.59 -9.48 -11.55
N ILE A 259 -19.16 -10.55 -12.12
CA ILE A 259 -19.19 -10.77 -13.58
C ILE A 259 -19.95 -9.66 -14.34
N GLU A 260 -20.99 -9.08 -13.72
CA GLU A 260 -21.85 -8.04 -14.30
C GLU A 260 -21.30 -6.61 -14.12
N MET A 261 -20.22 -6.43 -13.32
CA MET A 261 -19.63 -5.10 -13.10
C MET A 261 -18.88 -4.63 -14.35
N ASP A 262 -18.97 -3.36 -14.74
CA ASP A 262 -18.22 -2.82 -15.89
C ASP A 262 -16.70 -2.95 -15.67
N ASP A 263 -15.95 -3.23 -16.75
CA ASP A 263 -14.50 -3.46 -16.67
C ASP A 263 -13.73 -2.23 -16.17
N LYS A 264 -14.22 -1.02 -16.45
CA LYS A 264 -13.63 0.22 -15.91
C LYS A 264 -13.88 0.31 -14.41
N ASP A 265 -15.07 -0.05 -13.94
CA ASP A 265 -15.38 -0.02 -12.52
C ASP A 265 -14.56 -1.05 -11.74
N VAL A 266 -14.37 -2.25 -12.28
CA VAL A 266 -13.46 -3.25 -11.70
C VAL A 266 -12.05 -2.67 -11.51
N GLU A 267 -11.51 -2.03 -12.55
CA GLU A 267 -10.18 -1.41 -12.47
C GLU A 267 -10.14 -0.24 -11.49
N VAL A 268 -11.15 0.64 -11.50
CA VAL A 268 -11.26 1.79 -10.60
C VAL A 268 -11.30 1.34 -9.14
N HIS A 269 -12.15 0.36 -8.81
CA HIS A 269 -12.25 -0.18 -7.46
C HIS A 269 -10.96 -0.85 -7.00
N TYR A 270 -10.27 -1.60 -7.88
CA TYR A 270 -8.96 -2.14 -7.54
C TYR A 270 -7.92 -1.03 -7.29
N LYS A 271 -7.88 0.01 -8.14
CA LYS A 271 -6.96 1.16 -7.98
C LYS A 271 -7.21 1.93 -6.68
N GLN A 272 -8.40 1.87 -6.09
CA GLN A 272 -8.70 2.47 -4.79
C GLN A 272 -7.88 1.88 -3.63
N LEU A 273 -7.24 0.70 -3.79
CA LEU A 273 -6.29 0.16 -2.80
C LEU A 273 -5.14 1.12 -2.48
N GLN A 274 -4.75 1.98 -3.44
CA GLN A 274 -3.73 3.02 -3.22
C GLN A 274 -4.12 3.99 -2.09
N GLN A 275 -5.39 4.06 -1.72
CA GLN A 275 -5.83 4.82 -0.55
C GLN A 275 -5.28 4.21 0.74
N VAL A 276 -5.30 2.88 0.89
CA VAL A 276 -4.76 2.19 2.07
C VAL A 276 -3.25 2.43 2.18
N GLU A 277 -2.52 2.27 1.07
CA GLU A 277 -1.08 2.57 1.01
C GLU A 277 -0.77 4.03 1.39
N ARG A 278 -1.62 4.97 0.97
CA ARG A 278 -1.48 6.39 1.32
C ARG A 278 -1.68 6.60 2.82
N ILE A 279 -2.66 5.94 3.42
CA ILE A 279 -2.89 5.98 4.87
C ILE A 279 -1.67 5.44 5.61
N PHE A 280 -1.13 4.30 5.21
CA PHE A 280 0.09 3.76 5.82
C PHE A 280 1.28 4.71 5.69
N ARG A 281 1.42 5.40 4.56
CA ARG A 281 2.45 6.40 4.35
C ARG A 281 2.27 7.61 5.27
N ASP A 282 1.04 8.08 5.42
CA ASP A 282 0.71 9.21 6.31
C ASP A 282 0.98 8.85 7.78
N LEU A 283 0.57 7.65 8.21
CA LEU A 283 0.85 7.13 9.55
C LEU A 283 2.34 7.14 9.87
N LYS A 284 3.16 6.71 8.90
CA LYS A 284 4.62 6.64 9.03
C LYS A 284 5.33 7.99 8.88
N ARG A 285 4.71 8.98 8.24
CA ARG A 285 5.35 10.25 7.89
C ARG A 285 4.93 11.42 8.79
N TYR A 286 3.67 11.48 9.17
CA TYR A 286 3.09 12.65 9.84
C TYR A 286 2.57 12.36 11.25
N LEU A 287 2.38 11.08 11.62
CA LEU A 287 1.63 10.71 12.82
C LEU A 287 2.41 9.79 13.75
N ASP A 288 3.73 9.72 13.57
CA ASP A 288 4.68 9.03 14.46
C ASP A 288 4.19 7.67 14.96
N ILE A 289 3.58 6.89 14.05
CA ILE A 289 3.23 5.50 14.37
C ILE A 289 4.49 4.69 14.74
N ARG A 290 5.66 5.18 14.30
CA ARG A 290 6.99 4.75 14.71
C ARG A 290 7.88 5.98 14.95
N PRO A 291 8.90 5.88 15.84
CA PRO A 291 9.25 4.72 16.69
C PRO A 291 8.20 4.41 17.77
N VAL A 292 8.06 3.13 18.15
CA VAL A 292 7.08 2.69 19.16
C VAL A 292 7.76 2.51 20.52
N PHE A 293 7.44 3.38 21.48
CA PHE A 293 8.04 3.37 22.83
C PHE A 293 7.20 2.63 23.89
N HIS A 294 6.38 1.66 23.47
CA HIS A 294 5.50 0.91 24.37
C HIS A 294 5.95 -0.54 24.53
N TRP A 295 5.79 -1.08 25.75
CA TRP A 295 6.22 -2.45 26.08
C TRP A 295 5.08 -3.44 26.29
N LYS A 296 3.83 -2.95 26.43
CA LYS A 296 2.63 -3.79 26.61
C LYS A 296 1.82 -3.80 25.32
N ASP A 297 1.40 -4.99 24.86
CA ASP A 297 0.59 -5.15 23.64
C ASP A 297 -0.64 -4.23 23.62
N LYS A 298 -1.33 -4.08 24.75
CA LYS A 298 -2.49 -3.17 24.87
C LYS A 298 -2.11 -1.72 24.57
N ARG A 299 -0.98 -1.22 25.08
CA ARG A 299 -0.50 0.15 24.85
C ARG A 299 -0.09 0.36 23.40
N VAL A 300 0.55 -0.62 22.78
CA VAL A 300 0.88 -0.62 21.34
C VAL A 300 -0.39 -0.51 20.50
N LYS A 301 -1.39 -1.35 20.78
CA LYS A 301 -2.70 -1.31 20.10
C LYS A 301 -3.37 0.06 20.24
N THR A 302 -3.40 0.60 21.45
CA THR A 302 -3.97 1.94 21.71
C THR A 302 -3.23 3.05 20.98
N HIS A 303 -1.90 3.08 21.00
CA HIS A 303 -1.09 4.05 20.26
C HIS A 303 -1.42 4.05 18.77
N MET A 304 -1.40 2.87 18.15
CA MET A 304 -1.66 2.77 16.72
C MET A 304 -3.11 3.12 16.36
N PHE A 305 -4.07 2.87 17.26
CA PHE A 305 -5.44 3.34 17.09
C PHE A 305 -5.57 4.86 17.20
N LEU A 306 -4.87 5.51 18.14
CA LEU A 306 -4.81 6.97 18.22
C LEU A 306 -4.21 7.58 16.95
N CYS A 307 -3.13 6.98 16.43
CA CYS A 307 -2.57 7.37 15.13
C CYS A 307 -3.61 7.22 14.00
N LEU A 308 -4.43 6.16 14.01
CA LEU A 308 -5.50 5.98 13.02
C LEU A 308 -6.58 7.07 13.11
N LEU A 309 -6.99 7.46 14.33
CA LEU A 309 -7.95 8.55 14.53
C LEU A 309 -7.39 9.87 14.00
N ALA A 310 -6.15 10.19 14.35
CA ALA A 310 -5.45 11.37 13.84
C ALA A 310 -5.31 11.31 12.31
N GLN A 311 -5.13 10.12 11.74
CA GLN A 311 -5.09 9.93 10.30
C GLN A 311 -6.44 10.21 9.64
N ALA A 312 -7.55 9.75 10.21
CA ALA A 312 -8.88 10.03 9.68
C ALA A 312 -9.14 11.54 9.61
N MET A 313 -8.76 12.27 10.65
CA MET A 313 -8.79 13.75 10.65
C MET A 313 -7.90 14.32 9.54
N LEU A 314 -6.65 13.86 9.43
CA LEU A 314 -5.72 14.33 8.40
C LEU A 314 -6.20 14.03 6.97
N GLY A 315 -6.88 12.89 6.77
CA GLY A 315 -7.52 12.50 5.52
C GLY A 315 -8.66 13.45 5.15
N TYR A 316 -9.50 13.79 6.13
CA TYR A 316 -10.56 14.80 5.96
C TYR A 316 -9.98 16.18 5.64
N THR A 317 -8.98 16.63 6.40
CA THR A 317 -8.24 17.88 6.14
C THR A 317 -7.73 17.91 4.70
N ARG A 318 -7.06 16.84 4.25
CA ARG A 318 -6.59 16.75 2.86
C ARG A 318 -7.73 16.87 1.85
N LYS A 319 -8.88 16.24 2.10
CA LYS A 319 -10.05 16.32 1.21
C LYS A 319 -10.54 17.78 1.09
N CYS A 320 -10.74 18.47 2.21
CA CYS A 320 -11.14 19.88 2.24
C CYS A 320 -10.14 20.78 1.50
N LEU A 321 -8.84 20.57 1.71
CA LEU A 321 -7.79 21.34 1.04
C LEU A 321 -7.78 21.12 -0.49
N LYS A 322 -8.05 19.90 -0.96
CA LYS A 322 -8.19 19.60 -2.39
C LYS A 322 -9.42 20.26 -2.99
N GLN A 323 -10.58 20.16 -2.33
CA GLN A 323 -11.83 20.76 -2.78
C GLN A 323 -11.73 22.29 -2.88
N ASN A 324 -10.95 22.90 -2.00
CA ASN A 324 -10.68 24.34 -2.02
C ASN A 324 -9.52 24.75 -2.95
N GLY A 325 -8.98 23.82 -3.74
CA GLY A 325 -7.92 24.09 -4.72
C GLY A 325 -6.55 24.41 -4.12
N TRP A 326 -6.37 24.22 -2.80
CA TRP A 326 -5.12 24.60 -2.12
C TRP A 326 -3.98 23.63 -2.41
N ILE A 327 -4.26 22.31 -2.48
CA ILE A 327 -3.23 21.30 -2.82
C ILE A 327 -2.96 21.34 -4.32
N LYS A 328 -2.02 22.20 -4.73
CA LYS A 328 -1.54 22.36 -6.11
C LYS A 328 -0.12 22.90 -6.11
N GLY A 329 0.72 22.44 -7.05
CA GLY A 329 2.10 22.90 -7.20
C GLY A 329 2.92 22.74 -5.91
N LYS A 330 3.42 23.85 -5.35
CA LYS A 330 4.23 23.86 -4.11
C LYS A 330 3.41 23.67 -2.83
N ASN A 331 2.08 23.82 -2.88
CA ASN A 331 1.22 23.65 -1.72
C ASN A 331 0.89 22.17 -1.51
N THR A 332 1.49 21.58 -0.47
CA THR A 332 1.36 20.16 -0.12
C THR A 332 0.76 20.02 1.27
N LEU A 333 0.22 18.85 1.60
CA LEU A 333 -0.30 18.60 2.95
C LEU A 333 0.78 18.85 4.03
N GLN A 334 2.03 18.46 3.78
CA GLN A 334 3.13 18.74 4.71
C GLN A 334 3.28 20.24 4.93
N LYS A 335 3.24 21.05 3.86
CA LYS A 335 3.29 22.51 3.99
C LYS A 335 2.13 22.99 4.86
N PHE A 336 0.91 22.52 4.64
CA PHE A 336 -0.25 22.94 5.44
C PHE A 336 -0.05 22.63 6.93
N ILE A 337 0.43 21.43 7.26
CA ILE A 337 0.75 21.03 8.63
C ILE A 337 1.78 21.99 9.23
N THR A 338 2.85 22.31 8.49
CA THR A 338 3.88 23.28 8.93
C THR A 338 3.30 24.67 9.16
N GLU A 339 2.48 25.18 8.23
CA GLU A 339 1.84 26.50 8.36
C GLU A 339 0.91 26.55 9.58
N ILE A 340 0.08 25.52 9.80
CA ILE A 340 -0.77 25.42 11.00
C ILE A 340 0.08 25.33 12.27
N SER A 341 1.13 24.52 12.26
CA SER A 341 1.99 24.34 13.45
C SER A 341 2.75 25.62 13.81
N SER A 342 2.89 26.55 12.86
CA SER A 342 3.48 27.87 13.12
C SER A 342 2.52 28.83 13.83
N ILE A 343 1.20 28.56 13.81
CA ILE A 343 0.19 29.41 14.45
C ILE A 343 0.32 29.27 15.96
N LYS A 344 0.62 30.38 16.63
CA LYS A 344 0.67 30.44 18.10
C LYS A 344 -0.60 31.07 18.63
N ILE A 345 -1.36 30.33 19.43
CA ILE A 345 -2.54 30.85 20.12
C ILE A 345 -2.14 31.21 21.55
N GLY A 346 -2.22 32.49 21.88
CA GLY A 346 -2.07 33.00 23.24
C GLY A 346 -3.40 32.92 23.98
N LYS A 347 -3.37 32.46 25.23
CA LYS A 347 -4.49 32.55 26.16
C LYS A 347 -4.25 33.75 27.08
N PHE A 348 -5.13 34.74 26.98
CA PHE A 348 -5.07 35.97 27.77
C PHE A 348 -6.22 36.00 28.78
N VAL A 349 -5.99 36.58 29.95
CA VAL A 349 -7.05 36.84 30.93
C VAL A 349 -7.16 38.35 31.06
N ILE A 350 -8.25 38.91 30.53
CA ILE A 350 -8.51 40.36 30.52
C ILE A 350 -9.76 40.60 31.36
N LEU A 351 -9.63 41.32 32.47
CA LEU A 351 -10.74 41.61 33.40
C LEU A 351 -11.48 40.33 33.83
N GLY A 352 -10.74 39.25 34.10
CA GLY A 352 -11.29 37.95 34.50
C GLY A 352 -11.89 37.11 33.38
N LYS A 353 -11.88 37.59 32.12
CA LYS A 353 -12.36 36.81 30.95
C LYS A 353 -11.20 36.21 30.18
N GLU A 354 -11.30 34.92 29.85
CA GLU A 354 -10.35 34.24 28.98
C GLU A 354 -10.57 34.62 27.51
N VAL A 355 -9.52 35.09 26.85
CA VAL A 355 -9.52 35.48 25.44
C VAL A 355 -8.40 34.73 24.73
N PHE A 356 -8.71 34.04 23.64
CA PHE A 356 -7.72 33.35 22.80
C PHE A 356 -7.43 34.19 21.56
N GLN A 357 -6.15 34.47 21.29
CA GLN A 357 -5.74 35.26 20.12
C GLN A 357 -4.53 34.67 19.42
N VAL A 358 -4.43 34.88 18.11
CA VAL A 358 -3.23 34.48 17.37
C VAL A 358 -2.12 35.51 17.61
N GLN A 359 -0.94 35.05 17.98
CA GLN A 359 0.21 35.91 18.29
C GLN A 359 1.06 36.26 17.06
N ASN A 360 0.80 35.63 15.91
CA ASN A 360 1.50 35.88 14.66
C ASN A 360 0.56 35.92 13.46
N LYS A 361 1.03 36.53 12.35
CA LYS A 361 0.28 36.54 11.09
C LYS A 361 -0.01 35.09 10.68
N ASN A 362 -1.29 34.76 10.55
CA ASN A 362 -1.73 33.43 10.13
C ASN A 362 -1.74 33.34 8.59
N PRO A 363 -0.79 32.62 7.97
CA PRO A 363 -0.64 32.56 6.51
C PRO A 363 -1.78 31.77 5.83
N VAL A 364 -2.55 31.00 6.59
CA VAL A 364 -3.66 30.16 6.10
C VAL A 364 -5.02 30.61 6.65
N LYS A 365 -5.15 31.83 7.19
CA LYS A 365 -6.39 32.35 7.80
C LYS A 365 -7.61 32.21 6.87
N GLU A 366 -7.50 32.74 5.65
CA GLU A 366 -8.60 32.70 4.67
C GLU A 366 -8.96 31.27 4.28
N LEU A 367 -7.95 30.39 4.20
CA LEU A 367 -8.17 28.98 3.91
C LEU A 367 -8.85 28.26 5.08
N LEU A 368 -8.47 28.55 6.33
CA LEU A 368 -9.09 27.96 7.52
C LEU A 368 -10.57 28.34 7.61
N LYS A 369 -10.88 29.63 7.38
CA LYS A 369 -12.26 30.11 7.33
C LYS A 369 -13.03 29.44 6.19
N LYS A 370 -12.49 29.48 4.96
CA LYS A 370 -13.18 28.96 3.79
C LYS A 370 -13.38 27.43 3.82
N ALA A 371 -12.36 26.68 4.24
CA ALA A 371 -12.33 25.23 4.11
C ALA A 371 -12.82 24.48 5.36
N PHE A 372 -12.78 25.12 6.54
CA PHE A 372 -13.09 24.47 7.82
C PHE A 372 -14.04 25.29 8.70
N ASP A 373 -14.43 26.50 8.28
CA ASP A 373 -15.19 27.45 9.10
C ASP A 373 -14.48 27.77 10.44
N ILE A 374 -13.15 27.78 10.41
CA ILE A 374 -12.33 28.09 11.59
C ILE A 374 -11.82 29.52 11.45
N VAL A 375 -12.23 30.38 12.38
CA VAL A 375 -11.79 31.78 12.44
C VAL A 375 -10.92 31.97 13.68
N PHE A 376 -9.69 32.45 13.45
CA PHE A 376 -8.85 32.98 14.51
C PHE A 376 -8.57 34.46 14.23
N GLU A 377 -8.87 35.33 15.19
CA GLU A 377 -8.54 36.75 15.10
C GLU A 377 -7.08 36.99 15.48
N PHE A 378 -6.34 37.64 14.58
CA PHE A 378 -5.08 38.28 14.91
C PHE A 378 -5.42 39.73 15.26
N LYS A 379 -5.16 40.12 16.51
CA LYS A 379 -5.17 41.52 16.94
C LYS A 379 -3.75 41.86 17.33
N ASP A 380 -3.23 42.97 16.79
CA ASP A 380 -1.90 43.45 17.16
C ASP A 380 -1.95 43.90 18.62
N ASP A 381 -1.04 43.40 19.47
CA ASP A 381 -0.96 43.76 20.89
C ASP A 381 -0.91 45.30 21.07
N LYS A 382 -0.31 46.03 20.12
CA LYS A 382 -0.26 47.50 20.13
C LYS A 382 -1.64 48.14 20.03
N THR A 383 -2.58 47.54 19.30
CA THR A 383 -3.96 48.04 19.20
C THR A 383 -4.78 47.81 20.47
N MET A 384 -4.46 46.80 21.28
CA MET A 384 -5.16 46.53 22.55
C MET A 384 -4.61 47.40 23.68
N CYS A 385 -3.29 47.59 23.76
CA CYS A 385 -2.68 48.46 24.78
C CYS A 385 -2.89 49.96 24.49
N GLY A 386 -3.21 50.34 23.25
CA GLY A 386 -3.48 51.72 22.86
C GLY A 386 -4.89 52.23 23.14
N LEU A 387 -5.83 51.37 23.56
CA LEU A 387 -7.23 51.76 23.83
C LEU A 387 -7.46 52.37 25.23
N ASN A 388 -6.40 52.58 26.01
CA ASN A 388 -6.41 53.25 27.32
C ASN A 388 -5.36 54.38 27.42
N ARG A 389 -5.13 55.12 26.33
CA ARG A 389 -4.42 56.41 26.39
C ARG A 389 -5.32 57.55 26.00
#